data_AF-Q4RVF1-F1
#
_entry.id   AF-Q4RVF1-F1
#
_cell.length_a   1.000
_cell.length_b   1.000
_cell.length_c   1.000
_cell.angle_alpha   90.00
_cell.angle_beta   90.00
_cell.angle_gamma   90.00
#
_symmetry.space_group_name_H-M   'P 1'
#
loop_
_entity.id
_entity.type
_entity.pdbx_description
1 polymer ?
#
loop_
_entity_poly.entity_id
_entity_poly.type
_entity_poly.pdbx_seq_one_letter_code
_entity_poly.pdbx_strand_id
1 'polypeptide(L)'
;MVKITFQPVSAQKPEKDVDGDKIVIPQANEQLVVPAGPKKPFPTGLCCLTFGLVVLTSVLVTASVYIYRYHYISQQIPEDSLFHCRIVYEDSIYAPLRGRQELEENVGIYLDDNYEQISVPVPHFGGSDPADIIHDFQRGLTAYYDIALDKCYITELNTTMVMPPRNLWELLVNVKRGTYLPQTYIIQEEMMVTGRVRNMRQLGPFIHRLCYGKETYRLRRRSQRRRIDRRETKKCHSIRHFENTFVVETVIC
;
A
#
# COMPACT_ATOMS: atom_id res chain seq x y z
N MET A 1 -5.82 -53.41 16.83
CA MET A 1 -5.90 -54.88 16.96
C MET A 1 -6.11 -55.19 18.43
N VAL A 2 -7.05 -56.08 18.76
CA VAL A 2 -7.44 -56.56 20.12
C VAL A 2 -8.26 -55.53 20.93
N LYS A 3 -9.56 -55.64 21.23
CA LYS A 3 -10.55 -56.70 21.56
C LYS A 3 -10.91 -56.61 23.07
N ILE A 4 -12.12 -56.09 23.35
CA ILE A 4 -13.20 -56.56 24.26
C ILE A 4 -12.74 -57.27 25.56
N THR A 5 -13.22 -56.99 26.79
CA THR A 5 -14.55 -57.37 27.34
C THR A 5 -14.59 -57.20 28.87
N PHE A 6 -15.65 -56.55 29.36
CA PHE A 6 -16.53 -56.74 30.54
C PHE A 6 -16.16 -57.52 31.85
N GLN A 7 -16.81 -57.02 32.93
CA GLN A 7 -17.63 -57.71 33.98
C GLN A 7 -16.94 -58.21 35.29
N PRO A 8 -17.66 -58.59 36.40
CA PRO A 8 -18.76 -57.95 37.19
C PRO A 8 -18.67 -58.15 38.75
N VAL A 9 -19.80 -57.91 39.48
CA VAL A 9 -20.28 -58.54 40.77
C VAL A 9 -19.63 -58.00 42.07
N SER A 10 -20.21 -57.86 43.27
CA SER A 10 -21.51 -58.15 43.93
C SER A 10 -21.59 -57.25 45.19
N ALA A 11 -22.78 -56.77 45.56
CA ALA A 11 -23.58 -57.17 46.75
C ALA A 11 -23.04 -56.82 48.15
N GLN A 12 -23.87 -56.12 48.94
CA GLN A 12 -24.19 -56.54 50.32
C GLN A 12 -25.48 -55.88 50.85
N LYS A 13 -26.26 -56.69 51.58
CA LYS A 13 -27.48 -56.39 52.35
C LYS A 13 -27.14 -56.46 53.85
N PRO A 14 -27.92 -55.86 54.77
CA PRO A 14 -28.68 -56.65 55.79
C PRO A 14 -30.11 -56.08 56.04
N GLU A 15 -31.19 -56.88 56.20
CA GLU A 15 -31.86 -57.42 57.44
C GLU A 15 -32.51 -56.31 58.32
N LYS A 16 -33.72 -56.36 58.93
CA LYS A 16 -34.77 -57.35 59.32
C LYS A 16 -36.03 -56.52 59.71
N ASP A 17 -37.30 -56.92 59.57
CA ASP A 17 -38.08 -57.74 60.52
C ASP A 17 -39.50 -58.08 59.98
N VAL A 18 -40.09 -59.12 60.57
CA VAL A 18 -41.31 -59.90 60.25
C VAL A 18 -42.48 -59.42 61.16
N ASP A 19 -43.74 -59.27 60.76
CA ASP A 19 -44.85 -60.26 60.75
C ASP A 19 -46.14 -59.38 60.60
N GLY A 20 -47.14 -59.64 59.75
CA GLY A 20 -48.12 -60.69 59.88
C GLY A 20 -49.50 -60.18 59.39
N ASP A 21 -50.18 -61.04 58.62
CA ASP A 21 -51.62 -61.14 58.37
C ASP A 21 -52.41 -60.28 57.36
N LYS A 22 -53.36 -60.99 56.76
CA LYS A 22 -54.19 -60.76 55.56
C LYS A 22 -55.34 -59.75 55.77
N ILE A 23 -55.92 -59.26 54.66
CA ILE A 23 -57.36 -59.29 54.27
C ILE A 23 -57.80 -58.04 53.45
N VAL A 24 -58.22 -58.30 52.20
CA VAL A 24 -59.40 -57.81 51.46
C VAL A 24 -59.72 -56.30 51.37
N ILE A 25 -59.83 -55.81 50.12
CA ILE A 25 -60.34 -54.50 49.67
C ILE A 25 -61.89 -54.46 49.78
N PRO A 26 -62.52 -53.31 50.11
CA PRO A 26 -63.44 -52.71 49.12
C PRO A 26 -63.36 -51.18 48.99
N GLN A 27 -63.72 -50.72 47.78
CA GLN A 27 -63.82 -49.35 47.28
C GLN A 27 -64.64 -48.39 48.14
N ALA A 28 -64.31 -47.09 48.10
CA ALA A 28 -65.31 -46.03 47.95
C ALA A 28 -64.67 -44.74 47.42
N ASN A 29 -65.20 -44.30 46.27
CA ASN A 29 -65.15 -42.99 45.64
C ASN A 29 -64.63 -41.82 46.48
N GLU A 30 -63.66 -41.09 45.93
CA GLU A 30 -63.77 -39.62 45.88
C GLU A 30 -62.92 -39.09 44.73
N GLN A 31 -63.63 -38.74 43.66
CA GLN A 31 -63.12 -38.12 42.46
C GLN A 31 -62.85 -36.65 42.78
N LEU A 32 -61.68 -36.37 43.40
CA LEU A 32 -61.24 -35.01 43.66
C LEU A 32 -60.57 -34.45 42.40
N VAL A 33 -61.34 -33.68 41.63
CA VAL A 33 -60.86 -32.90 40.48
C VAL A 33 -59.78 -31.94 40.95
N VAL A 34 -58.53 -32.21 40.56
CA VAL A 34 -57.40 -31.28 40.70
C VAL A 34 -57.60 -30.15 39.69
N PRO A 35 -57.57 -28.86 40.08
CA PRO A 35 -57.57 -27.78 39.10
C PRO A 35 -56.21 -27.78 38.41
N ALA A 36 -56.20 -28.00 37.09
CA ALA A 36 -55.05 -27.82 36.23
C ALA A 36 -54.61 -26.35 36.28
N GLY A 37 -53.53 -26.06 37.01
CA GLY A 37 -52.87 -24.76 36.94
C GLY A 37 -52.35 -24.52 35.52
N PRO A 38 -52.51 -23.30 34.95
CA PRO A 38 -52.06 -23.04 33.59
C PRO A 38 -50.53 -23.05 33.55
N LYS A 39 -49.95 -24.03 32.84
CA LYS A 39 -48.54 -23.99 32.46
C LYS A 39 -48.35 -22.79 31.52
N LYS A 40 -47.74 -21.71 32.00
CA LYS A 40 -47.32 -20.59 31.15
C LYS A 40 -46.40 -21.14 30.06
N PRO A 41 -46.64 -20.87 28.76
CA PRO A 41 -45.73 -21.28 27.72
C PRO A 41 -44.40 -20.53 27.91
N PHE A 42 -43.29 -21.27 28.03
CA PHE A 42 -41.94 -20.70 28.03
C PHE A 42 -41.74 -19.85 26.76
N PRO A 43 -41.04 -18.70 26.82
CA PRO A 43 -40.98 -17.74 25.72
C PRO A 43 -39.93 -18.16 24.69
N THR A 44 -39.98 -19.40 24.22
CA THR A 44 -39.06 -19.95 23.20
C THR A 44 -39.16 -19.15 21.90
N GLY A 45 -40.37 -18.70 21.54
CA GLY A 45 -40.60 -17.83 20.38
C GLY A 45 -39.94 -16.46 20.50
N LEU A 46 -39.92 -15.86 21.70
CA LEU A 46 -39.26 -14.57 21.93
C LEU A 46 -37.73 -14.72 21.83
N CYS A 47 -37.19 -15.83 22.33
CA CYS A 47 -35.77 -16.13 22.26
C CYS A 47 -35.29 -16.31 20.80
N CYS A 48 -36.01 -17.08 19.98
CA CYS A 48 -35.71 -17.25 18.56
C CYS A 48 -35.79 -15.93 17.77
N LEU A 49 -36.78 -15.08 18.08
CA LEU A 49 -36.89 -13.75 17.47
C LEU A 49 -35.72 -12.85 17.86
N THR A 50 -35.28 -12.88 19.12
CA THR A 50 -34.10 -12.12 19.55
C THR A 50 -32.82 -12.59 18.88
N PHE A 51 -32.59 -13.90 18.75
CA PHE A 51 -31.43 -14.43 18.02
C PHE A 51 -31.47 -14.08 16.54
N GLY A 52 -32.63 -14.18 15.89
CA GLY A 52 -32.80 -13.76 14.50
C GLY A 52 -32.48 -12.28 14.28
N LEU A 53 -32.93 -11.41 15.18
CA LEU A 53 -32.62 -9.98 15.15
C LEU A 53 -31.13 -9.70 15.37
N VAL A 54 -30.47 -10.42 16.28
CA VAL A 54 -29.02 -10.26 16.52
C VAL A 54 -28.21 -10.71 15.30
N VAL A 55 -28.60 -11.81 14.64
CA VAL A 55 -27.94 -12.27 13.42
C VAL A 55 -28.18 -11.29 12.26
N LEU A 56 -29.40 -10.79 12.12
CA LEU A 56 -29.71 -9.84 11.04
C LEU A 56 -28.95 -8.52 11.22
N THR A 57 -28.87 -8.00 12.45
CA THR A 57 -28.11 -6.78 12.74
C THR A 57 -26.60 -6.99 12.60
N SER A 58 -26.06 -8.15 12.99
CA SER A 58 -24.63 -8.44 12.80
C SER A 58 -24.26 -8.53 11.32
N VAL A 59 -25.09 -9.20 10.50
CA VAL A 59 -24.92 -9.26 9.04
C VAL A 59 -25.00 -7.86 8.43
N LEU A 60 -25.96 -7.03 8.86
CA LEU A 60 -26.08 -5.65 8.39
C LEU A 60 -24.86 -4.80 8.74
N VAL A 61 -24.34 -4.92 9.97
CA VAL A 61 -23.15 -4.20 10.40
C VAL A 61 -21.93 -4.66 9.61
N THR A 62 -21.71 -5.97 9.45
CA THR A 62 -20.58 -6.49 8.67
C THR A 62 -20.68 -6.10 7.20
N ALA A 63 -21.87 -6.19 6.58
CA ALA A 63 -22.09 -5.74 5.21
C ALA A 63 -21.86 -4.23 5.07
N SER A 64 -22.33 -3.43 6.03
CA SER A 64 -22.11 -1.98 6.02
C SER A 64 -20.64 -1.62 6.17
N VAL A 65 -19.89 -2.32 7.03
CA VAL A 65 -18.43 -2.15 7.17
C VAL A 65 -17.70 -2.58 5.90
N TYR A 66 -18.10 -3.69 5.28
CA TYR A 66 -17.51 -4.17 4.04
C TYR A 66 -17.77 -3.18 2.89
N ILE A 67 -19.01 -2.71 2.72
CA ILE A 67 -19.40 -1.70 1.72
C ILE A 67 -18.70 -0.38 2.02
N TYR A 68 -18.62 0.05 3.28
CA TYR A 68 -17.91 1.28 3.65
C TYR A 68 -16.40 1.19 3.38
N ARG A 69 -15.76 0.06 3.66
CA ARG A 69 -14.36 -0.12 3.29
C ARG A 69 -14.17 -0.20 1.78
N TYR A 70 -14.98 -1.01 1.09
CA TYR A 70 -14.84 -1.23 -0.34
C TYR A 70 -15.18 0.02 -1.16
N HIS A 71 -16.24 0.75 -0.82
CA HIS A 71 -16.60 1.97 -1.54
C HIS A 71 -15.90 3.19 -0.97
N TYR A 72 -15.92 3.43 0.33
CA TYR A 72 -15.40 4.68 0.89
C TYR A 72 -13.87 4.71 1.00
N ILE A 73 -13.21 3.61 1.32
CA ILE A 73 -11.73 3.56 1.35
C ILE A 73 -11.17 3.37 -0.07
N SER A 74 -11.75 2.49 -0.91
CA SER A 74 -11.25 2.36 -2.28
C SER A 74 -11.58 3.56 -3.17
N GLN A 75 -12.69 4.29 -2.97
CA GLN A 75 -12.94 5.54 -3.72
C GLN A 75 -12.16 6.75 -3.18
N GLN A 76 -11.62 6.70 -1.95
CA GLN A 76 -10.75 7.75 -1.44
C GLN A 76 -9.36 7.75 -2.06
N ILE A 77 -8.99 6.71 -2.80
CA ILE A 77 -7.89 6.74 -3.77
C ILE A 77 -8.54 7.05 -5.12
N PRO A 78 -8.82 8.32 -5.47
CA PRO A 78 -9.16 8.63 -6.84
C PRO A 78 -8.04 8.10 -7.73
N GLU A 79 -8.45 7.37 -8.77
CA GLU A 79 -7.72 6.84 -9.93
C GLU A 79 -6.86 7.89 -10.68
N ASP A 80 -6.59 9.06 -10.09
CA ASP A 80 -5.54 9.94 -10.55
C ASP A 80 -4.20 9.31 -10.12
N SER A 81 -3.81 8.22 -10.80
CA SER A 81 -2.43 7.74 -10.81
C SER A 81 -1.58 8.60 -11.72
N LEU A 82 -2.21 9.30 -12.68
CA LEU A 82 -1.57 10.18 -13.64
C LEU A 82 -1.80 11.64 -13.27
N PHE A 83 -0.71 12.37 -13.09
CA PHE A 83 -0.70 13.79 -12.82
C PHE A 83 0.03 14.52 -13.92
N HIS A 84 -0.51 15.68 -14.30
CA HIS A 84 0.17 16.63 -15.16
C HIS A 84 0.60 17.80 -14.29
N CYS A 85 1.90 17.95 -14.10
CA CYS A 85 2.49 18.92 -13.18
C CYS A 85 3.15 20.04 -13.98
N ARG A 86 2.79 21.29 -13.64
CA ARG A 86 3.49 22.48 -14.12
C ARG A 86 4.00 23.26 -12.92
N ILE A 87 5.31 23.42 -12.85
CA ILE A 87 6.01 24.01 -11.73
C ILE A 87 6.78 25.23 -12.22
N VAL A 88 6.67 26.33 -11.49
CA VAL A 88 7.41 27.55 -11.79
C VAL A 88 8.49 27.72 -10.73
N TYR A 89 9.76 27.74 -11.13
CA TYR A 89 10.90 27.92 -10.24
C TYR A 89 11.77 29.09 -10.67
N GLU A 90 12.58 29.61 -9.75
CA GLU A 90 13.51 30.71 -10.02
C GLU A 90 14.95 30.18 -9.93
N ASP A 91 15.66 30.24 -11.06
CA ASP A 91 17.07 29.82 -11.17
C ASP A 91 17.99 31.01 -10.89
N SER A 92 18.06 31.41 -9.63
CA SER A 92 18.85 32.57 -9.21
C SER A 92 20.37 32.36 -9.37
N ILE A 93 20.82 31.10 -9.50
CA ILE A 93 22.24 30.74 -9.52
C ILE A 93 22.80 30.69 -10.94
N TYR A 94 22.14 29.98 -11.87
CA TYR A 94 22.69 29.77 -13.22
C TYR A 94 22.09 30.71 -14.27
N ALA A 95 20.89 31.24 -14.05
CA ALA A 95 20.24 32.12 -15.01
C ALA A 95 19.49 33.31 -14.35
N PRO A 96 20.17 34.16 -13.56
CA PRO A 96 19.54 35.29 -12.87
C PRO A 96 18.87 36.30 -13.82
N LEU A 97 19.23 36.31 -15.11
CA LEU A 97 18.63 37.16 -16.15
C LEU A 97 17.45 36.52 -16.89
N ARG A 98 17.20 35.20 -16.73
CA ARG A 98 16.09 34.50 -17.42
C ARG A 98 14.77 34.53 -16.64
N GLY A 99 14.78 35.00 -15.39
CA GLY A 99 13.58 35.09 -14.55
C GLY A 99 12.99 33.71 -14.21
N ARG A 100 11.67 33.68 -14.00
CA ARG A 100 10.90 32.46 -13.67
C ARG A 100 10.94 31.47 -14.84
N GLN A 101 11.37 30.24 -14.57
CA GLN A 101 11.36 29.12 -15.50
C GLN A 101 10.19 28.18 -15.18
N GLU A 102 9.64 27.55 -16.21
CA GLU A 102 8.57 26.57 -16.08
C GLU A 102 9.10 25.16 -16.38
N LEU A 103 8.87 24.23 -15.47
CA LEU A 103 9.06 22.79 -15.65
C LEU A 103 7.68 22.15 -15.81
N GLU A 104 7.49 21.41 -16.88
CA GLU A 104 6.29 20.60 -17.10
C GLU A 104 6.71 19.14 -17.03
N GLU A 105 5.94 18.29 -16.37
CA GLU A 105 6.19 16.84 -16.31
C GLU A 105 4.90 16.07 -16.13
N ASN A 106 4.89 14.82 -16.61
CA ASN A 106 3.80 13.89 -16.36
C ASN A 106 4.27 12.84 -15.34
N VAL A 107 3.55 12.70 -14.24
CA VAL A 107 3.89 11.80 -13.14
C VAL A 107 2.84 10.69 -13.06
N GLY A 108 3.27 9.45 -13.24
CA GLY A 108 2.48 8.24 -13.06
C GLY A 108 2.89 7.52 -11.77
N ILE A 109 1.98 7.40 -10.81
CA ILE A 109 2.21 6.76 -9.51
C ILE A 109 1.45 5.43 -9.44
N TYR A 110 2.19 4.33 -9.29
CA TYR A 110 1.63 2.97 -9.25
C TYR A 110 1.81 2.38 -7.85
N LEU A 111 0.80 2.59 -7.00
CA LEU A 111 0.87 2.23 -5.58
C LEU A 111 0.94 0.72 -5.33
N ASP A 112 0.27 -0.09 -6.15
CA ASP A 112 0.22 -1.55 -6.00
C ASP A 112 1.57 -2.20 -6.33
N ASP A 113 2.21 -1.71 -7.39
CA ASP A 113 3.51 -2.18 -7.86
C ASP A 113 4.69 -1.44 -7.18
N ASN A 114 4.41 -0.41 -6.38
CA ASN A 114 5.38 0.39 -5.64
C ASN A 114 6.48 0.99 -6.53
N TYR A 115 6.07 1.59 -7.66
CA TYR A 115 6.95 2.36 -8.54
C TYR A 115 6.25 3.63 -9.02
N GLU A 116 7.04 4.58 -9.49
CA GLU A 116 6.53 5.76 -10.20
C GLU A 116 7.34 6.01 -11.48
N GLN A 117 6.69 6.69 -12.41
CA GLN A 117 7.24 7.07 -13.70
C GLN A 117 7.07 8.58 -13.90
N ILE A 118 8.14 9.28 -14.23
CA ILE A 118 8.14 10.72 -14.49
C ILE A 118 8.60 10.93 -15.92
N SER A 119 7.80 11.59 -16.74
CA SER A 119 8.15 11.95 -18.12
C SER A 119 8.37 13.45 -18.22
N VAL A 120 9.61 13.84 -18.44
CA VAL A 120 10.06 15.22 -18.66
C VAL A 120 10.05 15.49 -20.17
N PRO A 121 9.16 16.35 -20.69
CA PRO A 121 9.08 16.70 -22.08
C PRO A 121 10.30 17.53 -22.52
N VAL A 122 10.43 17.72 -23.83
CA VAL A 122 11.46 18.61 -24.39
C VAL A 122 11.27 20.01 -23.82
N PRO A 123 12.27 20.57 -23.10
CA PRO A 123 12.12 21.88 -22.52
C PRO A 123 12.12 22.95 -23.60
N HIS A 124 11.28 23.96 -23.40
CA HIS A 124 11.20 25.11 -24.30
C HIS A 124 12.52 25.91 -24.36
N PHE A 125 13.36 25.79 -23.33
CA PHE A 125 14.65 26.48 -23.21
C PHE A 125 15.77 25.51 -22.82
N GLY A 126 16.89 25.54 -23.55
CA GLY A 126 17.98 24.57 -23.45
C GLY A 126 18.79 24.64 -22.15
N GLY A 127 18.30 24.02 -21.08
CA GLY A 127 19.01 23.88 -19.80
C GLY A 127 18.83 22.51 -19.11
N SER A 128 18.04 21.62 -19.69
CA SER A 128 17.85 20.24 -19.24
C SER A 128 17.62 19.36 -20.47
N ASP A 129 18.00 18.10 -20.39
CA ASP A 129 17.67 17.11 -21.38
C ASP A 129 16.27 16.52 -21.08
N PRO A 130 15.48 16.18 -22.11
CA PRO A 130 14.24 15.43 -21.95
C PRO A 130 14.55 14.02 -21.47
N ALA A 131 13.74 13.50 -20.56
CA ALA A 131 13.97 12.19 -19.97
C ALA A 131 12.70 11.49 -19.52
N ASP A 132 12.73 10.16 -19.55
CA ASP A 132 11.79 9.32 -18.81
C ASP A 132 12.52 8.73 -17.60
N ILE A 133 11.90 8.82 -16.43
CA ILE A 133 12.50 8.44 -15.15
C ILE A 133 11.60 7.42 -14.49
N ILE A 134 12.17 6.34 -13.97
CA ILE A 134 11.46 5.37 -13.14
C ILE A 134 12.14 5.27 -11.78
N HIS A 135 11.35 5.43 -10.71
CA HIS A 135 11.75 5.05 -9.36
C HIS A 135 11.09 3.71 -9.01
N ASP A 136 11.89 2.66 -8.92
CA ASP A 136 11.46 1.35 -8.46
C ASP A 136 11.80 1.23 -6.97
N PHE A 137 10.81 1.48 -6.11
CA PHE A 137 10.99 1.45 -4.66
C PHE A 137 11.10 0.01 -4.13
N GLN A 138 10.63 -0.99 -4.88
CA GLN A 138 10.80 -2.40 -4.52
C GLN A 138 12.26 -2.85 -4.70
N ARG A 139 12.92 -2.38 -5.76
CA ARG A 139 14.34 -2.67 -6.04
C ARG A 139 15.30 -1.65 -5.42
N GLY A 140 14.80 -0.48 -5.02
CA GLY A 140 15.63 0.62 -4.55
C GLY A 140 16.53 1.18 -5.66
N LEU A 141 16.00 1.27 -6.88
CA LEU A 141 16.72 1.76 -8.06
C LEU A 141 15.99 2.93 -8.72
N THR A 142 16.77 3.86 -9.25
CA THR A 142 16.30 4.89 -10.17
C THR A 142 16.92 4.64 -11.54
N ALA A 143 16.09 4.73 -12.57
CA ALA A 143 16.53 4.69 -13.96
C ALA A 143 16.17 6.01 -14.65
N TYR A 144 17.17 6.65 -15.25
CA TYR A 144 16.99 7.78 -16.15
C TYR A 144 17.19 7.29 -17.58
N TYR A 145 16.19 7.43 -18.43
CA TYR A 145 16.33 7.31 -19.87
C TYR A 145 16.45 8.73 -20.45
N ASP A 146 17.66 9.10 -20.83
CA ASP A 146 17.94 10.34 -21.54
C ASP A 146 17.53 10.18 -23.00
N ILE A 147 16.50 10.93 -23.40
CA ILE A 147 15.91 10.86 -24.73
C ILE A 147 16.82 11.53 -25.76
N ALA A 148 17.57 12.57 -25.39
CA ALA A 148 18.46 13.30 -26.28
C ALA A 148 19.70 12.46 -26.66
N LEU A 149 20.21 11.66 -25.73
CA LEU A 149 21.39 10.81 -25.92
C LEU A 149 21.06 9.36 -26.29
N ASP A 150 19.80 8.96 -26.22
CA ASP A 150 19.31 7.58 -26.33
C ASP A 150 20.06 6.61 -25.38
N LYS A 151 20.25 7.03 -24.13
CA LYS A 151 21.02 6.28 -23.13
C LYS A 151 20.25 6.11 -21.83
N CYS A 152 20.46 4.96 -21.21
CA CYS A 152 19.92 4.68 -19.89
C CYS A 152 20.99 4.78 -18.81
N TYR A 153 20.62 5.33 -17.67
CA TYR A 153 21.48 5.53 -16.52
C TYR A 153 20.81 5.01 -15.26
N ILE A 154 21.48 4.11 -14.55
CA ILE A 154 20.94 3.42 -13.38
C ILE A 154 21.70 3.86 -12.14
N THR A 155 20.98 4.26 -11.10
CA THR A 155 21.53 4.56 -9.77
C THR A 155 20.72 3.88 -8.67
N GLU A 156 21.30 3.80 -7.48
CA GLU A 156 20.57 3.47 -6.26
C GLU A 156 19.62 4.63 -5.90
N LEU A 157 18.40 4.27 -5.50
CA LEU A 157 17.34 5.19 -5.15
C LEU A 157 17.71 5.99 -3.89
N ASN A 158 17.55 7.31 -3.95
CA ASN A 158 17.76 8.18 -2.80
C ASN A 158 16.49 8.37 -1.99
N THR A 159 16.21 7.48 -1.02
CA THR A 159 14.97 7.57 -0.23
C THR A 159 14.89 8.82 0.66
N THR A 160 15.96 9.59 0.82
CA THR A 160 15.92 10.88 1.53
C THR A 160 15.54 12.05 0.63
N MET A 161 15.69 11.92 -0.70
CA MET A 161 15.33 12.96 -1.66
C MET A 161 14.01 12.62 -2.35
N VAL A 162 13.88 11.38 -2.85
CA VAL A 162 12.68 10.90 -3.51
C VAL A 162 11.60 10.58 -2.49
N MET A 163 10.45 11.24 -2.62
CA MET A 163 9.29 11.01 -1.77
C MET A 163 8.67 9.63 -2.07
N PRO A 164 8.24 8.84 -1.07
CA PRO A 164 7.56 7.57 -1.33
C PRO A 164 6.23 7.77 -2.11
N PRO A 165 5.79 6.78 -2.90
CA PRO A 165 4.63 6.92 -3.80
C PRO A 165 3.35 7.42 -3.14
N ARG A 166 3.03 6.92 -1.93
CA ARG A 166 1.84 7.35 -1.17
C ARG A 166 1.93 8.82 -0.76
N ASN A 167 3.09 9.24 -0.26
CA ASN A 167 3.32 10.61 0.17
C ASN A 167 3.31 11.57 -1.03
N LEU A 168 3.93 11.18 -2.14
CA LEU A 168 3.93 11.98 -3.37
C LEU A 168 2.51 12.14 -3.91
N TRP A 169 1.74 11.05 -3.93
CA TRP A 169 0.34 11.09 -4.34
C TRP A 169 -0.50 12.04 -3.47
N GLU A 170 -0.39 11.95 -2.14
CA GLU A 170 -1.09 12.87 -1.23
C GLU A 170 -0.69 14.34 -1.46
N LEU A 171 0.60 14.60 -1.67
CA LEU A 171 1.12 15.92 -2.01
C LEU A 171 0.49 16.45 -3.30
N LEU A 172 0.54 15.67 -4.39
CA LEU A 172 0.02 16.08 -5.69
C LEU A 172 -1.51 16.30 -5.66
N VAL A 173 -2.26 15.48 -4.93
CA VAL A 173 -3.69 15.68 -4.71
C VAL A 173 -3.96 17.00 -3.96
N ASN A 174 -3.17 17.32 -2.94
CA ASN A 174 -3.31 18.56 -2.19
C ASN A 174 -2.93 19.79 -3.02
N VAL A 175 -1.89 19.68 -3.85
CA VAL A 175 -1.52 20.72 -4.82
C VAL A 175 -2.65 20.93 -5.84
N LYS A 176 -3.20 19.86 -6.42
CA LYS A 176 -4.33 19.93 -7.36
C LYS A 176 -5.59 20.56 -6.74
N ARG A 177 -5.82 20.34 -5.44
CA ARG A 177 -6.91 20.96 -4.68
C ARG A 177 -6.63 22.41 -4.25
N GLY A 178 -5.42 22.91 -4.46
CA GLY A 178 -5.01 24.26 -4.04
C GLY A 178 -4.82 24.43 -2.54
N THR A 179 -4.77 23.33 -1.77
CA THR A 179 -4.56 23.36 -0.32
C THR A 179 -3.08 23.41 0.07
N TYR A 180 -2.18 23.24 -0.90
CA TYR A 180 -0.74 23.26 -0.72
C TYR A 180 -0.05 24.07 -1.82
N LEU A 181 0.89 24.94 -1.43
CA LEU A 181 1.74 25.71 -2.34
C LEU A 181 3.20 25.24 -2.16
N PRO A 182 3.78 24.49 -3.13
CA PRO A 182 5.12 23.98 -2.98
C PRO A 182 6.15 25.13 -3.00
N GLN A 183 7.07 25.13 -2.04
CA GLN A 183 8.23 26.01 -2.04
C GLN A 183 9.30 25.40 -2.93
N THR A 184 9.31 25.74 -4.21
CA THR A 184 10.20 25.10 -5.17
C THR A 184 11.54 25.80 -5.24
N TYR A 185 12.57 25.13 -4.75
CA TYR A 185 13.99 25.47 -4.95
C TYR A 185 14.67 24.35 -5.76
N ILE A 186 15.89 24.59 -6.24
CA ILE A 186 16.67 23.61 -7.01
C ILE A 186 17.73 22.99 -6.11
N ILE A 187 17.80 21.65 -6.10
CA ILE A 187 18.91 20.88 -5.53
C ILE A 187 19.69 20.24 -6.67
N GLN A 188 21.01 20.43 -6.71
CA GLN A 188 21.86 19.84 -7.74
C GLN A 188 22.58 18.59 -7.21
N GLU A 189 22.51 17.48 -7.96
CA GLU A 189 23.27 16.25 -7.71
C GLU A 189 24.26 15.99 -8.86
N GLU A 190 25.55 15.87 -8.55
CA GLU A 190 26.57 15.47 -9.53
C GLU A 190 26.76 13.95 -9.54
N MET A 191 26.57 13.36 -10.72
CA MET A 191 26.68 11.93 -10.98
C MET A 191 27.83 11.65 -11.93
N MET A 192 28.55 10.55 -11.66
CA MET A 192 29.62 10.05 -12.51
C MET A 192 29.28 8.67 -13.08
N VAL A 193 29.48 8.51 -14.39
CA VAL A 193 29.37 7.22 -15.07
C VAL A 193 30.52 6.31 -14.64
N THR A 194 30.18 5.18 -14.03
CA THR A 194 31.17 4.22 -13.51
C THR A 194 31.44 3.04 -14.43
N GLY A 195 30.48 2.70 -15.31
CA GLY A 195 30.63 1.59 -16.25
C GLY A 195 29.31 1.18 -16.89
N ARG A 196 29.38 0.28 -17.88
CA ARG A 196 28.21 -0.26 -18.59
C ARG A 196 27.55 -1.40 -17.81
N VAL A 197 26.23 -1.37 -17.70
CA VAL A 197 25.44 -2.47 -17.14
C VAL A 197 25.25 -3.55 -18.21
N ARG A 198 25.74 -4.76 -17.94
CA ARG A 198 25.61 -5.90 -18.86
C ARG A 198 24.39 -6.77 -18.54
N ASN A 199 24.05 -6.92 -17.27
CA ASN A 199 22.97 -7.80 -16.83
C ASN A 199 21.70 -7.00 -16.49
N MET A 200 20.84 -6.79 -17.48
CA MET A 200 19.58 -6.05 -17.33
C MET A 200 18.54 -6.80 -16.48
N ARG A 201 18.68 -8.12 -16.29
CA ARG A 201 17.72 -8.94 -15.51
C ARG A 201 17.63 -8.53 -14.04
N GLN A 202 18.69 -7.91 -13.50
CA GLN A 202 18.73 -7.46 -12.11
C GLN A 202 17.96 -6.15 -11.87
N LEU A 203 17.55 -5.45 -12.93
CA LEU A 203 16.93 -4.13 -12.83
C LEU A 203 15.43 -4.17 -12.54
N GLY A 204 14.80 -5.34 -12.60
CA GLY A 204 13.35 -5.46 -12.48
C GLY A 204 12.60 -5.18 -13.80
N PRO A 205 11.32 -5.53 -13.88
CA PRO A 205 10.54 -5.49 -15.13
C PRO A 205 10.31 -4.07 -15.65
N PHE A 206 10.11 -3.09 -14.76
CA PHE A 206 9.78 -1.71 -15.12
C PHE A 206 10.97 -1.01 -15.77
N ILE A 207 12.12 -1.01 -15.09
CA ILE A 207 13.38 -0.45 -15.62
C ILE A 207 13.84 -1.23 -16.86
N HIS A 208 13.70 -2.56 -16.87
CA HIS A 208 14.04 -3.35 -18.05
C HIS A 208 13.23 -2.93 -19.27
N ARG A 209 11.93 -2.66 -19.12
CA ARG A 209 11.06 -2.19 -20.21
C ARG A 209 11.50 -0.81 -20.72
N LEU A 210 11.79 0.12 -19.81
CA LEU A 210 12.25 1.47 -20.15
C LEU A 210 13.58 1.44 -20.94
N CYS A 211 14.52 0.63 -20.47
CA CYS A 211 15.89 0.59 -21.00
C CYS A 211 16.14 -0.51 -22.05
N TYR A 212 15.08 -1.15 -22.53
CA TYR A 212 15.22 -2.24 -23.49
C TYR A 212 15.84 -1.75 -24.80
N GLY A 213 16.91 -2.42 -25.26
CA GLY A 213 17.62 -2.08 -26.49
C GLY A 213 18.57 -0.88 -26.39
N LYS A 214 18.69 -0.24 -25.23
CA LYS A 214 19.48 0.98 -25.04
C LYS A 214 20.83 0.72 -24.36
N GLU A 215 21.81 1.58 -24.61
CA GLU A 215 23.06 1.53 -23.86
C GLU A 215 22.83 1.98 -22.42
N THR A 216 23.04 1.05 -21.48
CA THR A 216 22.75 1.27 -20.06
C THR A 216 24.04 1.40 -19.26
N TYR A 217 24.15 2.44 -18.45
CA TYR A 217 25.31 2.77 -17.63
C TYR A 217 24.95 2.88 -16.16
N ARG A 218 25.89 2.57 -15.26
CA ARG A 218 25.71 2.75 -13.82
C ARG A 218 26.28 4.09 -13.38
N LEU A 219 25.47 4.86 -12.67
CA LEU A 219 25.88 6.11 -12.06
C LEU A 219 26.34 5.90 -10.62
N ARG A 220 27.19 6.83 -10.16
CA ARG A 220 27.56 6.97 -8.76
C ARG A 220 27.64 8.45 -8.41
N ARG A 221 27.08 8.83 -7.26
CA ARG A 221 27.19 10.20 -6.75
C ARG A 221 28.64 10.60 -6.54
N ARG A 222 28.98 11.82 -6.94
CA ARG A 222 30.28 12.41 -6.68
C ARG A 222 30.35 12.85 -5.22
N SER A 223 31.25 12.25 -4.45
CA SER A 223 31.47 12.67 -3.06
C SER A 223 32.13 14.06 -3.04
N GLN A 224 31.59 15.01 -2.29
CA GLN A 224 32.16 16.35 -2.08
C GLN A 224 33.57 16.34 -1.43
N ARG A 225 34.05 15.18 -0.94
CA ARG A 225 35.41 15.03 -0.40
C ARG A 225 36.45 15.00 -1.52
N ARG A 226 36.94 16.21 -1.87
CA ARG A 226 38.23 16.53 -2.51
C ARG A 226 38.68 15.62 -3.67
N ARG A 227 38.60 16.15 -4.88
CA ARG A 227 39.73 16.17 -5.81
C ARG A 227 39.61 17.38 -6.72
N ILE A 228 40.67 18.19 -6.74
CA ILE A 228 40.90 19.15 -7.81
C ILE A 228 41.05 18.29 -9.07
N ASP A 229 39.97 18.11 -9.81
CA ASP A 229 40.04 17.50 -11.13
C ASP A 229 40.58 18.55 -12.10
N ARG A 230 41.54 18.13 -12.93
CA ARG A 230 42.04 18.88 -14.07
C ARG A 230 40.83 19.28 -14.92
N ARG A 231 40.75 20.55 -15.36
CA ARG A 231 39.71 21.06 -16.27
C ARG A 231 39.82 20.38 -17.64
N GLU A 232 39.49 19.10 -17.72
CA GLU A 232 39.00 18.50 -18.95
C GLU A 232 37.51 18.83 -19.02
N THR A 233 37.08 19.43 -20.12
CA THR A 233 35.67 19.70 -20.41
C THR A 233 34.96 18.35 -20.57
N LYS A 234 34.60 17.71 -19.45
CA LYS A 234 33.72 16.55 -19.46
C LYS A 234 32.40 16.99 -20.06
N LYS A 235 31.95 16.27 -21.08
CA LYS A 235 30.67 16.55 -21.76
C LYS A 235 29.55 16.07 -20.84
N CYS A 236 29.13 16.94 -19.92
CA CYS A 236 28.06 16.67 -18.98
C CYS A 236 26.72 17.11 -19.57
N HIS A 237 25.65 16.47 -19.10
CA HIS A 237 24.26 16.82 -19.38
C HIS A 237 23.50 16.89 -18.06
N SER A 238 22.37 17.59 -18.05
CA SER A 238 21.54 17.80 -16.87
C SER A 238 20.13 17.34 -17.14
N ILE A 239 19.51 16.65 -16.19
CA ILE A 239 18.08 16.31 -16.21
C ILE A 239 17.44 16.99 -15.00
N ARG A 240 16.36 17.74 -15.22
CA ARG A 240 15.60 18.44 -14.18
C ARG A 240 14.20 17.85 -14.06
N HIS A 241 13.82 17.47 -12.85
CA HIS A 241 12.50 16.91 -12.54
C HIS A 241 12.11 17.17 -11.07
N PHE A 242 10.83 17.05 -10.74
CA PHE A 242 10.32 17.23 -9.39
C PHE A 242 10.25 15.86 -8.67
N GLU A 243 11.07 15.70 -7.64
CA GLU A 243 11.12 14.45 -6.83
C GLU A 243 10.35 14.56 -5.51
N ASN A 244 10.12 15.78 -5.05
CA ASN A 244 9.64 16.12 -3.71
C ASN A 244 9.15 17.56 -3.73
N THR A 245 9.12 18.28 -2.60
CA THR A 245 8.78 19.72 -2.55
C THR A 245 9.76 20.65 -3.28
N PHE A 246 10.79 20.10 -3.95
CA PHE A 246 11.84 20.82 -4.67
C PHE A 246 12.14 20.14 -6.02
N VAL A 247 12.77 20.89 -6.93
CA VAL A 247 13.26 20.40 -8.22
C VAL A 247 14.67 19.85 -8.02
N VAL A 248 14.96 18.70 -8.61
CA VAL A 248 16.30 18.11 -8.62
C VAL A 248 16.91 18.29 -9.99
N GLU A 249 18.14 18.81 -10.03
CA GLU A 249 18.99 18.86 -11.22
C GLU A 249 20.06 17.77 -11.11
N THR A 250 19.88 16.69 -11.86
CA THR A 250 20.84 15.58 -11.94
C THR A 250 21.83 15.87 -13.05
N VAL A 251 23.07 16.21 -12.70
CA VAL A 251 24.16 16.47 -13.65
C VAL A 251 24.96 15.19 -13.86
N ILE A 252 24.94 14.64 -15.07
CA ILE A 252 25.61 13.39 -15.41
C ILE A 252 26.87 13.69 -16.22
N CYS A 253 28.00 13.29 -15.66
CA CYS A 253 29.35 13.31 -16.22
C CYS A 253 29.99 11.91 -16.09
#